data_AF-A0AA39ZKS4-F1
#
_entry.id   AF-A0AA39ZKS4-F1
#
_cell.length_a   1.000
_cell.length_b   1.000
_cell.length_c   1.000
_cell.angle_alpha   90.00
_cell.angle_beta   90.00
_cell.angle_gamma   90.00
#
_symmetry.space_group_name_H-M   'P 1'
#
loop_
_entity.id
_entity.type
_entity.pdbx_description
1 polymer ?
#
loop_
_entity_poly.entity_id
_entity_poly.type
_entity_poly.pdbx_seq_one_letter_code
_entity_poly.pdbx_strand_id
1 'polypeptide(L)'
;MSSSNNKPPQNKKEEEEEEEDDYMSPLFLAPPTTTTSSSSSSLPIKETSLQRRARLRREAEARARPKSKAELALEAELQREKAHSTSLLESKPQSKGLAMMAKMGFKPGSTLGSSTSGSAEPIRVSVKGGGKEGIGLESENKRKLRELVEGMEKTEKRQRVEEVGYRERVRREKEEQRLEGQVRGAQKVAEGLDTDRARERGEEMGKRLLKGIPVVWRGLVKAREEREAHERMRRDLEVHAARRGMTYDDGEEDEDDKRALGKKQTVYEVAEDFDEEDEELDGFNGLTGEEKLRRLVEYLRGEHHYCFWCKFKYEDEKMEGCPGLTEEEHD
;
A
#
# COMPACT_ATOMS: atom_id res chain seq x y z
N MET A 1 80.68 -12.66 -25.39
CA MET A 1 79.85 -13.11 -26.53
C MET A 1 78.77 -14.01 -25.93
N SER A 2 77.61 -13.45 -25.60
CA SER A 2 76.34 -13.66 -26.34
C SER A 2 75.82 -15.09 -26.06
N SER A 3 74.64 -15.36 -25.50
CA SER A 3 73.37 -14.63 -25.49
C SER A 3 72.48 -15.13 -24.35
N SER A 4 71.70 -14.23 -23.76
CA SER A 4 70.59 -14.54 -22.86
C SER A 4 69.40 -15.12 -23.65
N ASN A 5 68.93 -16.31 -23.26
CA ASN A 5 67.63 -16.84 -23.69
C ASN A 5 66.64 -16.73 -22.53
N ASN A 6 65.82 -15.69 -22.54
CA ASN A 6 64.69 -15.53 -21.64
C ASN A 6 63.42 -15.85 -22.43
N LYS A 7 62.76 -16.95 -22.06
CA LYS A 7 61.54 -17.47 -22.70
C LYS A 7 60.31 -16.77 -22.09
N PRO A 8 59.38 -16.23 -22.89
CA PRO A 8 58.21 -15.53 -22.34
C PRO A 8 57.19 -16.52 -21.74
N PRO A 9 56.40 -16.09 -20.75
CA PRO A 9 55.41 -16.95 -20.09
C PRO A 9 54.21 -17.20 -21.01
N GLN A 10 53.79 -18.47 -21.04
CA GLN A 10 52.61 -18.91 -21.79
C GLN A 10 51.34 -18.39 -21.13
N ASN A 11 50.53 -17.73 -21.95
CA ASN A 11 49.19 -17.25 -21.66
C ASN A 11 48.30 -18.44 -21.26
N LYS A 12 47.83 -18.45 -20.00
CA LYS A 12 46.77 -19.37 -19.55
C LYS A 12 45.49 -18.93 -20.26
N LYS A 13 45.04 -19.73 -21.22
CA LYS A 13 43.66 -19.68 -21.70
C LYS A 13 42.76 -19.95 -20.50
N GLU A 14 41.93 -18.96 -20.19
CA GLU A 14 40.71 -19.14 -19.41
C GLU A 14 39.85 -20.12 -20.20
N GLU A 15 39.60 -21.30 -19.61
CA GLU A 15 38.51 -22.18 -20.03
C GLU A 15 37.23 -21.47 -19.55
N GLU A 16 36.61 -20.74 -20.46
CA GLU A 16 35.17 -20.50 -20.40
C GLU A 16 34.52 -21.88 -20.51
N GLU A 17 34.12 -22.44 -19.36
CA GLU A 17 33.02 -23.40 -19.33
C GLU A 17 31.77 -22.64 -19.78
N GLU A 18 31.60 -22.52 -21.10
CA GLU A 18 30.28 -22.41 -21.68
C GLU A 18 29.54 -23.67 -21.23
N GLU A 19 28.69 -23.53 -20.20
CA GLU A 19 27.61 -24.48 -19.92
C GLU A 19 26.73 -24.47 -21.19
N GLU A 20 27.13 -25.25 -22.19
CA GLU A 20 26.34 -25.56 -23.37
C GLU A 20 24.99 -26.08 -22.87
N ASP A 21 23.99 -25.22 -23.00
CA ASP A 21 22.60 -25.51 -22.73
C ASP A 21 22.28 -26.90 -23.30
N ASP A 22 21.75 -27.77 -22.44
CA ASP A 22 21.15 -29.08 -22.71
C ASP A 22 19.94 -28.92 -23.66
N TYR A 23 20.25 -28.45 -24.86
CA TYR A 23 19.42 -28.29 -26.04
C TYR A 23 19.28 -29.66 -26.68
N MET A 24 18.68 -30.59 -25.93
CA MET A 24 17.90 -31.76 -26.35
C MET A 24 17.40 -32.55 -25.12
N SER A 25 17.17 -31.88 -23.99
CA SER A 25 16.44 -32.46 -22.87
C SER A 25 15.00 -32.84 -23.28
N PRO A 26 14.52 -34.07 -23.02
CA PRO A 26 13.19 -34.54 -23.42
C PRO A 26 12.02 -33.81 -22.72
N LEU A 27 12.32 -32.84 -21.84
CA LEU A 27 11.33 -31.95 -21.21
C LEU A 27 10.69 -30.93 -22.18
N PHE A 28 11.26 -30.71 -23.37
CA PHE A 28 10.69 -29.81 -24.38
C PHE A 28 9.71 -30.49 -25.35
N LEU A 29 9.58 -31.82 -25.32
CA LEU A 29 8.71 -32.58 -26.24
C LEU A 29 7.32 -32.92 -25.68
N ALA A 30 7.01 -32.53 -24.44
CA ALA A 30 5.69 -32.80 -23.87
C ALA A 30 4.68 -31.69 -24.25
N PRO A 31 3.54 -32.03 -24.88
CA PRO A 31 2.51 -31.04 -25.22
C PRO A 31 1.83 -30.50 -23.95
N PRO A 32 1.33 -29.25 -23.95
CA PRO A 32 0.73 -28.64 -22.77
C PRO A 32 -0.65 -29.25 -22.49
N THR A 33 -0.72 -30.18 -21.54
CA THR A 33 -2.01 -30.56 -20.93
C THR A 33 -2.38 -29.53 -19.86
N THR A 34 -3.33 -28.68 -20.22
CA THR A 34 -4.19 -27.97 -19.28
C THR A 34 -4.89 -28.99 -18.38
N THR A 35 -4.58 -29.08 -17.10
CA THR A 35 -5.54 -29.33 -16.01
C THR A 35 -4.88 -29.06 -14.64
N THR A 36 -5.65 -28.37 -13.83
CA THR A 36 -5.42 -27.86 -12.48
C THR A 36 -5.24 -28.96 -11.41
N SER A 37 -4.44 -28.63 -10.38
CA SER A 37 -4.58 -29.02 -8.97
C SER A 37 -3.84 -30.25 -8.40
N SER A 38 -2.96 -29.92 -7.45
CA SER A 38 -2.72 -30.56 -6.14
C SER A 38 -2.16 -31.99 -6.07
N SER A 39 -0.86 -32.11 -5.74
CA SER A 39 -0.39 -32.62 -4.43
C SER A 39 1.12 -32.84 -4.39
N SER A 40 1.77 -32.26 -3.37
CA SER A 40 2.98 -32.76 -2.68
C SER A 40 4.13 -33.34 -3.52
N SER A 41 4.96 -32.47 -4.07
CA SER A 41 6.40 -32.67 -4.31
C SER A 41 6.99 -31.31 -4.68
N SER A 42 7.49 -30.57 -3.70
CA SER A 42 8.07 -29.23 -3.92
C SER A 42 9.36 -29.35 -4.75
N LEU A 43 9.21 -29.32 -6.07
CA LEU A 43 10.30 -28.95 -6.95
C LEU A 43 10.55 -27.44 -6.73
N PRO A 44 11.82 -27.00 -6.64
CA PRO A 44 12.13 -25.60 -6.41
C PRO A 44 11.52 -24.77 -7.55
N ILE A 45 10.69 -23.80 -7.18
CA ILE A 45 10.16 -22.79 -8.10
C ILE A 45 11.39 -22.20 -8.79
N LYS A 46 11.57 -22.52 -10.08
CA LYS A 46 12.74 -22.07 -10.85
C LYS A 46 12.70 -20.54 -10.85
N GLU A 47 13.61 -19.90 -10.11
CA GLU A 47 13.70 -18.45 -10.06
C GLU A 47 13.85 -17.91 -11.48
N THR A 48 13.09 -16.87 -11.80
CA THR A 48 13.21 -16.19 -13.08
C THR A 48 14.61 -15.58 -13.21
N SER A 49 15.12 -15.43 -14.43
CA SER A 49 16.45 -14.85 -14.69
C SER A 49 16.61 -13.44 -14.09
N LEU A 50 15.53 -12.64 -14.09
CA LEU A 50 15.46 -11.33 -13.45
C LEU A 50 15.58 -11.42 -11.93
N GLN A 51 14.92 -12.39 -11.30
CA GLN A 51 14.99 -12.64 -9.86
C GLN A 51 16.38 -13.12 -9.43
N ARG A 52 17.00 -14.01 -10.21
CA ARG A 52 18.39 -14.46 -9.98
C ARG A 52 19.38 -13.29 -10.06
N ARG A 53 19.26 -12.44 -11.09
CA ARG A 53 20.12 -11.27 -11.27
C ARG A 53 19.94 -10.25 -10.14
N ALA A 54 18.71 -10.05 -9.67
CA ALA A 54 18.43 -9.17 -8.53
C ALA A 54 19.05 -9.72 -7.23
N ARG A 55 18.98 -11.03 -6.97
CA ARG A 55 19.61 -11.65 -5.80
C ARG A 55 21.13 -11.50 -5.82
N LEU A 56 21.77 -11.84 -6.93
CA LEU A 56 23.21 -11.71 -7.10
C LEU A 56 23.67 -10.25 -6.93
N ARG A 57 22.91 -9.29 -7.47
CA ARG A 57 23.18 -7.86 -7.29
C ARG A 57 23.10 -7.44 -5.81
N ARG A 58 22.08 -7.93 -5.08
CA ARG A 58 21.89 -7.64 -3.65
C ARG A 58 22.97 -8.28 -2.77
N GLU A 59 23.37 -9.51 -3.09
CA GLU A 59 24.48 -10.19 -2.41
C GLU A 59 25.83 -9.52 -2.69
N ALA A 60 26.06 -9.10 -3.93
CA ALA A 60 27.24 -8.34 -4.31
C ALA A 60 27.29 -6.98 -3.60
N GLU A 61 26.16 -6.28 -3.51
CA GLU A 61 26.05 -5.01 -2.77
C GLU A 61 26.27 -5.19 -1.27
N ALA A 62 25.73 -6.26 -0.68
CA ALA A 62 25.96 -6.60 0.73
C ALA A 62 27.42 -6.96 1.04
N ARG A 63 28.11 -7.65 0.11
CA ARG A 63 29.54 -7.99 0.22
C ARG A 63 30.46 -6.80 -0.07
N ALA A 64 30.06 -5.93 -0.99
CA ALA A 64 30.83 -4.75 -1.40
C ALA A 64 30.75 -3.61 -0.38
N ARG A 65 29.76 -3.62 0.51
CA ARG A 65 29.63 -2.60 1.55
C ARG A 65 30.65 -2.85 2.67
N PRO A 66 31.66 -1.98 2.86
CA PRO A 66 32.57 -2.11 3.98
C PRO A 66 31.80 -1.88 5.29
N LYS A 67 32.03 -2.75 6.28
CA LYS A 67 31.47 -2.59 7.62
C LYS A 67 31.88 -1.22 8.17
N SER A 68 30.94 -0.52 8.79
CA SER A 68 31.23 0.76 9.42
C SER A 68 32.19 0.59 10.61
N LYS A 69 32.89 1.66 11.00
CA LYS A 69 33.81 1.65 12.15
C LYS A 69 33.11 1.19 13.44
N ALA A 70 31.84 1.54 13.62
CA ALA A 70 31.04 1.14 14.77
C ALA A 70 30.70 -0.37 14.74
N GLU A 71 30.29 -0.89 13.58
CA GLU A 71 30.00 -2.33 13.42
C GLU A 71 31.25 -3.20 13.64
N LEU A 72 32.41 -2.75 13.15
CA LEU A 72 33.68 -3.45 13.36
C LEU A 72 34.07 -3.47 14.85
N ALA A 73 33.84 -2.36 15.57
CA ALA A 73 34.08 -2.30 17.01
C ALA A 73 33.18 -3.29 17.78
N LEU A 74 31.88 -3.35 17.45
CA LEU A 74 30.95 -4.31 18.05
C LEU A 74 31.35 -5.76 17.76
N GLU A 75 31.72 -6.06 16.52
CA GLU A 75 32.18 -7.41 16.16
C GLU A 75 33.47 -7.79 16.90
N ALA A 76 34.41 -6.84 17.07
CA ALA A 76 35.62 -7.05 17.85
C ALA A 76 35.34 -7.24 19.35
N GLU A 77 34.38 -6.52 19.92
CA GLU A 77 33.90 -6.71 21.29
C GLU A 77 33.27 -8.10 21.47
N LEU A 78 32.38 -8.50 20.57
CA LEU A 78 31.77 -9.83 20.59
C LEU A 78 32.81 -10.94 20.43
N GLN A 79 33.82 -10.76 19.58
CA GLN A 79 34.93 -11.72 19.46
C GLN A 79 35.76 -11.79 20.75
N ARG A 80 36.01 -10.64 21.38
CA ARG A 80 36.71 -10.57 22.67
C ARG A 80 35.90 -11.26 23.77
N GLU A 81 34.60 -11.02 23.86
CA GLU A 81 33.70 -11.69 24.82
C GLU A 81 33.62 -13.18 24.57
N LYS A 82 33.48 -13.61 23.31
CA LYS A 82 33.54 -15.02 22.93
C LYS A 82 34.86 -15.65 23.38
N ALA A 83 35.99 -15.01 23.10
CA ALA A 83 37.30 -15.48 23.52
C ALA A 83 37.46 -15.55 25.05
N HIS A 84 36.90 -14.59 25.80
CA HIS A 84 36.85 -14.63 27.26
C HIS A 84 35.90 -15.69 27.81
N SER A 85 34.83 -16.00 27.08
CA SER A 85 33.85 -17.03 27.47
C SER A 85 34.35 -18.45 27.18
N THR A 86 35.20 -18.64 26.16
CA THR A 86 35.76 -19.93 25.80
C THR A 86 36.98 -20.27 26.65
N SER A 87 36.89 -21.32 27.47
CA SER A 87 38.01 -21.82 28.28
C SER A 87 39.19 -22.21 27.40
N LEU A 88 40.40 -21.72 27.72
CA LEU A 88 41.64 -22.04 26.98
C LEU A 88 42.00 -23.54 27.00
N LEU A 89 41.50 -24.29 27.98
CA LEU A 89 41.66 -25.74 28.09
C LEU A 89 40.92 -26.49 26.98
N GLU A 90 39.79 -25.93 26.51
CA GLU A 90 38.96 -26.51 25.44
C GLU A 90 39.45 -26.07 24.06
N SER A 91 39.82 -24.78 23.91
CA SER A 91 40.18 -24.22 22.60
C SER A 91 41.58 -24.61 22.11
N LYS A 92 42.51 -24.95 23.02
CA LYS A 92 43.89 -25.31 22.64
C LYS A 92 44.51 -26.37 23.56
N PRO A 93 44.18 -27.67 23.37
CA PRO A 93 44.63 -28.77 24.23
C PRO A 93 46.14 -29.07 24.14
N GLN A 94 46.87 -28.49 23.19
CA GLN A 94 48.33 -28.65 23.01
C GLN A 94 49.12 -27.37 23.31
N SER A 95 48.65 -26.51 24.22
CA SER A 95 49.42 -25.33 24.61
C SER A 95 50.68 -25.71 25.41
N LYS A 96 51.81 -25.02 25.16
CA LYS A 96 53.07 -25.23 25.92
C LYS A 96 52.85 -25.05 27.43
N GLY A 97 51.96 -24.13 27.82
CA GLY A 97 51.58 -23.89 29.22
C GLY A 97 50.87 -25.09 29.83
N LEU A 98 49.88 -25.67 29.14
CA LEU A 98 49.20 -26.87 29.61
C LEU A 98 50.16 -28.07 29.71
N ALA A 99 51.08 -28.21 28.75
CA ALA A 99 52.11 -29.25 28.78
C ALA A 99 53.08 -29.10 29.96
N MET A 100 53.46 -27.86 30.33
CA MET A 100 54.25 -27.58 31.53
C MET A 100 53.47 -27.86 32.82
N MET A 101 52.19 -27.44 32.91
CA MET A 101 51.34 -27.71 34.08
C MET A 101 51.10 -29.20 34.28
N ALA A 102 50.85 -29.96 33.20
CA ALA A 102 50.68 -31.41 33.26
C ALA A 102 51.94 -32.11 33.79
N LYS A 103 53.14 -31.65 33.40
CA LYS A 103 54.42 -32.15 33.94
C LYS A 103 54.62 -31.84 35.43
N MET A 104 53.97 -30.80 35.94
CA MET A 104 53.97 -30.44 37.37
C MET A 104 52.83 -31.10 38.15
N GLY A 105 52.11 -32.06 37.56
CA GLY A 105 51.06 -32.84 38.23
C GLY A 105 49.64 -32.30 38.09
N PHE A 106 49.41 -31.25 37.30
CA PHE A 106 48.07 -30.75 37.01
C PHE A 106 47.31 -31.72 36.08
N LYS A 107 46.12 -32.16 36.52
CA LYS A 107 45.17 -32.91 35.69
C LYS A 107 44.03 -32.00 35.25
N PRO A 108 43.56 -32.06 33.99
CA PRO A 108 42.40 -31.26 33.56
C PRO A 108 41.20 -31.58 34.45
N GLY A 109 40.60 -30.54 35.06
CA GLY A 109 39.53 -30.67 36.05
C GLY A 109 39.98 -30.72 37.51
N SER A 110 41.28 -30.72 37.80
CA SER A 110 41.81 -30.61 39.17
C SER A 110 42.08 -29.15 39.56
N THR A 111 41.87 -28.83 40.83
CA THR A 111 42.16 -27.51 41.40
C THR A 111 43.63 -27.45 41.85
N LEU A 112 44.31 -26.34 41.63
CA LEU A 112 45.68 -26.14 42.12
C LEU A 112 45.70 -25.87 43.63
N GLY A 113 46.62 -26.50 44.38
CA GLY A 113 46.81 -26.28 45.82
C GLY A 113 46.95 -27.57 46.63
N SER A 114 47.51 -27.48 47.84
CA SER A 114 47.69 -28.62 48.76
C SER A 114 46.37 -29.14 49.34
N SER A 115 45.42 -28.24 49.55
CA SER A 115 44.01 -28.56 49.79
C SER A 115 43.27 -28.37 48.47
N THR A 116 42.33 -29.24 48.13
CA THR A 116 41.51 -29.20 46.91
C THR A 116 40.48 -28.06 46.93
N SER A 117 40.85 -26.90 47.47
CA SER A 117 40.02 -25.72 47.71
C SER A 117 40.25 -24.60 46.70
N GLY A 118 41.11 -24.81 45.71
CA GLY A 118 41.36 -23.82 44.65
C GLY A 118 40.18 -23.71 43.69
N SER A 119 39.98 -22.54 43.07
CA SER A 119 38.97 -22.38 42.03
C SER A 119 39.44 -23.03 40.72
N ALA A 120 38.60 -23.87 40.11
CA ALA A 120 38.89 -24.52 38.82
C ALA A 120 38.74 -23.55 37.64
N GLU A 121 37.95 -22.49 37.80
CA GLU A 121 37.71 -21.46 36.80
C GLU A 121 38.38 -20.13 37.20
N PRO A 122 38.94 -19.38 36.24
CA PRO A 122 39.46 -18.04 36.50
C PRO A 122 38.38 -17.12 37.08
N ILE A 123 38.74 -16.33 38.10
CA ILE A 123 37.84 -15.35 38.71
C ILE A 123 37.41 -14.35 37.63
N ARG A 124 36.10 -14.25 37.37
CA ARG A 124 35.55 -13.27 36.43
C ARG A 124 35.73 -11.87 37.01
N VAL A 125 36.57 -11.08 36.34
CA VAL A 125 36.70 -9.66 36.66
C VAL A 125 35.58 -8.91 35.95
N SER A 126 34.64 -8.36 36.72
CA SER A 126 33.68 -7.39 36.21
C SER A 126 34.41 -6.08 35.96
N VAL A 127 34.97 -5.92 34.76
CA VAL A 127 35.56 -4.65 34.34
C VAL A 127 34.40 -3.73 34.01
N LYS A 128 34.18 -2.71 34.85
CA LYS A 128 33.13 -1.72 34.65
C LYS A 128 33.41 -0.97 33.34
N GLY A 129 32.64 -1.28 32.31
CA GLY A 129 32.79 -0.72 30.98
C GLY A 129 32.47 0.77 30.97
N GLY A 130 33.50 1.61 30.93
CA GLY A 130 33.44 2.91 30.28
C GLY A 130 32.49 3.97 30.85
N GLY A 131 32.49 4.23 32.15
CA GLY A 131 31.80 5.40 32.70
C GLY A 131 32.04 5.64 34.19
N LYS A 132 32.07 6.92 34.59
CA LYS A 132 31.97 7.37 35.99
C LYS A 132 30.56 7.12 36.54
N GLU A 133 30.04 5.91 36.43
CA GLU A 133 28.73 5.57 36.97
C GLU A 133 28.87 4.96 38.36
N GLY A 134 27.93 5.30 39.25
CA GLY A 134 27.90 4.80 40.62
C GLY A 134 27.72 3.28 40.69
N ILE A 135 28.17 2.66 41.77
CA ILE A 135 27.84 1.27 42.08
C ILE A 135 26.35 1.25 42.47
N GLY A 136 25.51 0.52 41.72
CA GLY A 136 24.05 0.45 41.94
C GLY A 136 23.17 0.99 40.82
N LEU A 137 23.73 1.66 39.81
CA LEU A 137 22.96 2.23 38.69
C LEU A 137 22.51 1.17 37.66
N GLU A 138 23.13 -0.02 37.66
CA GLU A 138 22.76 -1.15 36.80
C GLU A 138 21.36 -1.70 37.07
N SER A 139 20.93 -1.74 38.33
CA SER A 139 19.58 -2.24 38.68
C SER A 139 18.49 -1.26 38.25
N GLU A 140 18.74 0.04 38.40
CA GLU A 140 17.85 1.09 37.92
C GLU A 140 17.81 1.16 36.39
N ASN A 141 18.95 1.06 35.71
CA ASN A 141 18.99 0.99 34.26
C ASN A 141 18.29 -0.26 33.73
N LYS A 142 18.42 -1.41 34.40
CA LYS A 142 17.69 -2.62 34.01
C LYS A 142 16.17 -2.48 34.19
N ARG A 143 15.72 -1.76 35.22
CA ARG A 143 14.29 -1.45 35.40
C ARG A 143 13.78 -0.50 34.32
N LYS A 144 14.52 0.58 34.04
CA LYS A 144 14.20 1.54 32.96
C LYS A 144 14.16 0.87 31.59
N LEU A 145 15.12 -0.01 31.30
CA LEU A 145 15.16 -0.75 30.04
C LEU A 145 13.93 -1.65 29.86
N ARG A 146 13.51 -2.35 30.92
CA ARG A 146 12.30 -3.19 30.88
C ARG A 146 11.04 -2.35 30.67
N GLU A 147 10.92 -1.23 31.35
CA GLU A 147 9.80 -0.29 31.19
C GLU A 147 9.72 0.29 29.78
N LEU A 148 10.86 0.62 29.17
CA LEU A 148 10.94 1.07 27.78
C LEU A 148 10.53 -0.03 26.80
N VAL A 149 10.99 -1.27 26.99
CA VAL A 149 10.63 -2.42 26.16
C VAL A 149 9.12 -2.72 26.26
N GLU A 150 8.56 -2.73 27.48
CA GLU A 150 7.13 -2.90 27.69
C GLU A 150 6.31 -1.72 27.11
N GLY A 151 6.85 -0.50 27.14
CA GLY A 151 6.28 0.66 26.49
C GLY A 151 6.25 0.51 24.96
N MET A 152 7.36 0.07 24.36
CA MET A 152 7.46 -0.19 22.92
C MET A 152 6.50 -1.30 22.48
N GLU A 153 6.43 -2.41 23.21
CA GLU A 153 5.54 -3.53 22.89
C GLU A 153 4.05 -3.11 22.98
N LYS A 154 3.69 -2.24 23.93
CA LYS A 154 2.34 -1.67 24.02
C LYS A 154 2.04 -0.74 22.84
N THR A 155 3.00 0.07 22.40
CA THR A 155 2.82 0.92 21.22
C THR A 155 2.70 0.12 19.93
N GLU A 156 3.49 -0.94 19.77
CA GLU A 156 3.40 -1.84 18.62
C GLU A 156 2.07 -2.59 18.57
N LYS A 157 1.58 -3.08 19.72
CA LYS A 157 0.25 -3.70 19.80
C LYS A 157 -0.88 -2.72 19.47
N ARG A 158 -0.78 -1.47 19.93
CA ARG A 158 -1.75 -0.41 19.58
C ARG A 158 -1.70 -0.08 18.09
N GLN A 159 -0.51 0.08 17.52
CA GLN A 159 -0.32 0.33 16.09
C GLN A 159 -0.83 -0.83 15.24
N ARG A 160 -0.62 -2.09 15.65
CA ARG A 160 -1.14 -3.26 14.92
C ARG A 160 -2.67 -3.35 14.96
N VAL A 161 -3.30 -3.04 16.10
CA VAL A 161 -4.77 -2.98 16.20
C VAL A 161 -5.32 -1.83 15.35
N GLU A 162 -4.66 -0.68 15.37
CA GLU A 162 -4.99 0.48 14.54
C GLU A 162 -4.80 0.20 13.05
N GLU A 163 -3.75 -0.52 12.66
CA GLU A 163 -3.48 -0.91 11.27
C GLU A 163 -4.55 -1.89 10.75
N VAL A 164 -4.99 -2.85 11.56
CA VAL A 164 -6.08 -3.76 11.19
C VAL A 164 -7.39 -2.98 11.02
N GLY A 165 -7.70 -2.05 11.93
CA GLY A 165 -8.85 -1.15 11.79
C GLY A 165 -8.74 -0.19 10.59
N TYR A 166 -7.54 0.26 10.26
CA TYR A 166 -7.27 1.08 9.07
C TYR A 166 -7.53 0.28 7.78
N ARG A 167 -7.05 -0.96 7.71
CA ARG A 167 -7.29 -1.83 6.54
C ARG A 167 -8.77 -2.10 6.32
N GLU A 168 -9.52 -2.38 7.37
CA GLU A 168 -10.98 -2.58 7.28
C GLU A 168 -11.72 -1.31 6.88
N ARG A 169 -11.35 -0.16 7.44
CA ARG A 169 -11.91 1.14 7.07
C ARG A 169 -11.66 1.46 5.60
N VAL A 170 -10.43 1.29 5.12
CA VAL A 170 -10.06 1.52 3.72
C VAL A 170 -10.78 0.54 2.79
N ARG A 171 -10.97 -0.73 3.21
CA ARG A 171 -11.74 -1.70 2.44
C ARG A 171 -13.19 -1.24 2.28
N ARG A 172 -13.84 -0.85 3.39
CA ARG A 172 -15.21 -0.37 3.39
C ARG A 172 -15.38 0.92 2.57
N GLU A 173 -14.46 1.86 2.71
CA GLU A 173 -14.48 3.11 1.94
C GLU A 173 -14.35 2.84 0.43
N LYS A 174 -13.50 1.91 0.03
CA LYS A 174 -13.38 1.50 -1.38
C LYS A 174 -14.61 0.75 -1.89
N GLU A 175 -15.22 -0.10 -1.06
CA GLU A 175 -16.49 -0.77 -1.37
C GLU A 175 -17.61 0.26 -1.57
N GLU A 176 -17.75 1.23 -0.67
CA GLU A 176 -18.68 2.36 -0.77
C GLU A 176 -18.42 3.20 -2.03
N GLN A 177 -17.17 3.58 -2.32
CA GLN A 177 -16.82 4.32 -3.54
C GLN A 177 -17.10 3.53 -4.83
N ARG A 178 -16.88 2.22 -4.84
CA ARG A 178 -17.22 1.35 -5.99
C ARG A 178 -18.74 1.34 -6.22
N LEU A 179 -19.51 1.16 -5.15
CA LEU A 179 -20.98 1.16 -5.19
C LEU A 179 -21.51 2.52 -5.66
N GLU A 180 -20.98 3.63 -5.13
CA GLU A 180 -21.34 4.98 -5.58
C GLU A 180 -21.00 5.20 -7.06
N GLY A 181 -19.86 4.67 -7.52
CA GLY A 181 -19.49 4.68 -8.93
C GLY A 181 -20.48 3.92 -9.81
N GLN A 182 -20.92 2.73 -9.37
CA GLN A 182 -21.95 1.94 -10.05
C GLN A 182 -23.31 2.66 -10.05
N VAL A 183 -23.72 3.26 -8.93
CA VAL A 183 -24.95 4.06 -8.81
C VAL A 183 -24.91 5.22 -9.80
N ARG A 184 -23.84 6.03 -9.82
CA ARG A 184 -23.70 7.14 -10.77
C ARG A 184 -23.70 6.65 -12.22
N GLY A 185 -23.09 5.50 -12.49
CA GLY A 185 -23.13 4.85 -13.81
C GLY A 185 -24.56 4.48 -14.22
N ALA A 186 -25.29 3.81 -13.34
CA ALA A 186 -26.68 3.41 -13.56
C ALA A 186 -27.61 4.63 -13.71
N GLN A 187 -27.40 5.69 -12.94
CA GLN A 187 -28.16 6.95 -13.07
C GLN A 187 -28.00 7.59 -14.44
N LYS A 188 -26.77 7.64 -14.98
CA LYS A 188 -26.51 8.17 -16.33
C LYS A 188 -27.14 7.32 -17.42
N VAL A 189 -27.15 6.00 -17.25
CA VAL A 189 -27.81 5.09 -18.18
C VAL A 189 -29.32 5.29 -18.13
N ALA A 190 -29.90 5.43 -16.93
CA ALA A 190 -31.33 5.70 -16.75
C ALA A 190 -31.72 7.05 -17.40
N GLU A 191 -30.95 8.12 -17.15
CA GLU A 191 -31.13 9.42 -17.82
C GLU A 191 -31.07 9.26 -19.33
N GLY A 192 -30.05 8.60 -19.86
CA GLY A 192 -29.88 8.38 -21.30
C GLY A 192 -31.06 7.66 -21.93
N LEU A 193 -31.45 6.51 -21.38
CA LEU A 193 -32.58 5.71 -21.88
C LEU A 193 -33.91 6.46 -21.77
N ASP A 194 -34.14 7.22 -20.70
CA ASP A 194 -35.33 8.05 -20.55
C ASP A 194 -35.35 9.21 -21.55
N THR A 195 -34.20 9.82 -21.83
CA THR A 195 -34.11 10.88 -22.85
C THR A 195 -34.34 10.34 -24.26
N ASP A 196 -33.82 9.15 -24.57
CA ASP A 196 -34.04 8.48 -25.85
C ASP A 196 -35.52 8.12 -26.01
N ARG A 197 -36.13 7.52 -24.98
CA ARG A 197 -37.56 7.19 -24.98
C ARG A 197 -38.46 8.42 -25.05
N ALA A 198 -38.08 9.53 -24.41
CA ALA A 198 -38.80 10.79 -24.52
C ALA A 198 -38.68 11.38 -25.94
N ARG A 199 -37.50 11.30 -26.55
CA ARG A 199 -37.27 11.71 -27.94
C ARG A 199 -38.11 10.87 -28.92
N GLU A 200 -38.18 9.56 -28.73
CA GLU A 200 -39.06 8.67 -29.51
C GLU A 200 -40.54 9.04 -29.38
N ARG A 201 -40.97 9.47 -28.19
CA ARG A 201 -42.33 9.96 -27.92
C ARG A 201 -42.57 11.42 -28.35
N GLY A 202 -41.54 12.13 -28.80
CA GLY A 202 -41.63 13.55 -29.17
C GLY A 202 -41.76 14.51 -27.99
N GLU A 203 -41.39 14.08 -26.78
CA GLU A 203 -41.43 14.90 -25.56
C GLU A 203 -40.09 15.63 -25.34
N GLU A 204 -40.09 16.96 -25.23
CA GLU A 204 -38.90 17.73 -24.89
C GLU A 204 -38.59 17.65 -23.38
N MET A 205 -37.54 16.90 -23.03
CA MET A 205 -37.08 16.71 -21.65
C MET A 205 -36.60 17.99 -20.95
N GLY A 206 -36.02 18.94 -21.69
CA GLY A 206 -35.39 20.15 -21.14
C GLY A 206 -36.34 21.20 -20.55
N LYS A 207 -37.65 20.96 -20.59
CA LYS A 207 -38.69 21.84 -20.01
C LYS A 207 -39.42 21.20 -18.83
N ARG A 208 -39.01 20.00 -18.40
CA ARG A 208 -39.66 19.32 -17.28
C ARG A 208 -39.15 19.90 -15.97
N LEU A 209 -40.09 20.23 -15.09
CA LEU A 209 -39.80 20.55 -13.69
C LEU A 209 -39.07 19.36 -13.05
N LEU A 210 -38.17 19.63 -12.09
CA LEU A 210 -37.40 18.59 -11.38
C LEU A 210 -38.28 17.46 -10.84
N LYS A 211 -39.47 17.78 -10.34
CA LYS A 211 -40.44 16.79 -9.82
C LYS A 211 -41.01 15.84 -10.88
N GLY A 212 -41.00 16.24 -12.17
CA GLY A 212 -41.45 15.39 -13.28
C GLY A 212 -40.42 14.35 -13.74
N ILE A 213 -39.21 14.40 -13.17
CA ILE A 213 -38.11 13.47 -13.45
C ILE A 213 -38.17 12.32 -12.43
N PRO A 214 -37.98 11.05 -12.84
CA PRO A 214 -37.87 9.92 -11.91
C PRO A 214 -36.82 10.14 -10.81
N VAL A 215 -37.20 9.87 -9.56
CA VAL A 215 -36.37 10.10 -8.36
C VAL A 215 -34.98 9.43 -8.47
N VAL A 216 -34.91 8.28 -9.13
CA VAL A 216 -33.70 7.50 -9.36
C VAL A 216 -32.55 8.28 -10.01
N TRP A 217 -32.84 9.24 -10.90
CA TRP A 217 -31.81 10.09 -11.55
C TRP A 217 -32.06 11.60 -11.42
N ARG A 218 -33.16 12.01 -10.78
CA ARG A 218 -33.46 13.42 -10.46
C ARG A 218 -32.31 14.14 -9.75
N GLY A 219 -31.68 13.47 -8.78
CA GLY A 219 -30.53 14.02 -8.06
C GLY A 219 -29.31 14.31 -8.94
N LEU A 220 -29.14 13.58 -10.05
CA LEU A 220 -28.04 13.81 -10.99
C LEU A 220 -28.28 15.09 -11.81
N VAL A 221 -29.53 15.37 -12.16
CA VAL A 221 -29.94 16.61 -12.84
C VAL A 221 -29.82 17.80 -11.90
N LYS A 222 -30.37 17.69 -10.69
CA LYS A 222 -30.24 18.71 -9.64
C LYS A 222 -28.78 19.07 -9.38
N ALA A 223 -27.91 18.07 -9.17
CA ALA A 223 -26.48 18.30 -8.96
C ALA A 223 -25.73 18.89 -10.18
N ARG A 224 -26.22 18.66 -11.41
CA ARG A 224 -25.67 19.28 -12.62
C ARG A 224 -26.05 20.75 -12.68
N GLU A 225 -27.33 21.04 -12.47
CA GLU A 225 -27.87 22.41 -12.49
C GLU A 225 -27.32 23.25 -11.34
N GLU A 226 -27.20 22.70 -10.12
CA GLU A 226 -26.55 23.36 -8.98
C GLU A 226 -25.08 23.69 -9.27
N ARG A 227 -24.34 22.76 -9.89
CA ARG A 227 -22.95 23.03 -10.29
C ARG A 227 -22.88 24.12 -11.34
N GLU A 228 -23.75 24.09 -12.34
CA GLU A 228 -23.81 25.13 -13.38
C GLU A 228 -24.22 26.49 -12.78
N ALA A 229 -25.16 26.52 -11.84
CA ALA A 229 -25.57 27.71 -11.11
C ALA A 229 -24.42 28.27 -10.25
N HIS A 230 -23.71 27.41 -9.52
CA HIS A 230 -22.54 27.79 -8.72
C HIS A 230 -21.39 28.30 -9.60
N GLU A 231 -21.10 27.64 -10.73
CA GLU A 231 -20.10 28.11 -11.69
C GLU A 231 -20.50 29.44 -12.33
N ARG A 232 -21.79 29.64 -12.59
CA ARG A 232 -22.33 30.89 -13.11
C ARG A 232 -22.20 32.01 -12.08
N MET A 233 -22.62 31.77 -10.85
CA MET A 233 -22.45 32.69 -9.73
C MET A 233 -20.96 33.05 -9.52
N ARG A 234 -20.06 32.06 -9.57
CA ARG A 234 -18.63 32.29 -9.45
C ARG A 234 -18.09 33.13 -10.61
N ARG A 235 -18.50 32.85 -11.86
CA ARG A 235 -18.12 33.64 -13.04
C ARG A 235 -18.62 35.08 -12.92
N ASP A 236 -19.84 35.29 -12.44
CA ASP A 236 -20.40 36.63 -12.27
C ASP A 236 -19.71 37.39 -11.14
N LEU A 237 -19.40 36.73 -10.02
CA LEU A 237 -18.57 37.29 -8.96
C LEU A 237 -17.17 37.66 -9.45
N GLU A 238 -16.56 36.82 -10.28
CA GLU A 238 -15.25 37.08 -10.89
C GLU A 238 -15.30 38.27 -11.86
N VAL A 239 -16.33 38.35 -12.70
CA VAL A 239 -16.56 39.49 -13.61
C VAL A 239 -16.80 40.78 -12.81
N HIS A 240 -17.61 40.72 -11.76
CA HIS A 240 -17.89 41.86 -10.89
C HIS A 240 -16.65 42.30 -10.11
N ALA A 241 -15.87 41.36 -9.58
CA ALA A 241 -14.61 41.64 -8.88
C ALA A 241 -13.54 42.22 -9.81
N ALA A 242 -13.40 41.67 -11.03
CA ALA A 242 -12.48 42.17 -12.05
C ALA A 242 -12.80 43.61 -12.47
N ARG A 243 -14.09 43.98 -12.51
CA ARG A 243 -14.53 45.35 -12.80
C ARG A 243 -14.36 46.30 -11.61
N ARG A 244 -14.60 45.85 -10.37
CA ARG A 244 -14.43 46.66 -9.14
C ARG A 244 -12.97 46.95 -8.79
N GLY A 245 -12.03 46.07 -9.16
CA GLY A 245 -10.61 46.22 -8.85
C GLY A 245 -9.83 47.24 -9.70
N MET A 246 -10.43 47.82 -10.75
CA MET A 246 -9.74 48.64 -11.75
C MET A 246 -10.12 50.13 -11.78
N THR A 247 -11.21 50.56 -11.13
CA THR A 247 -11.67 51.96 -11.18
C THR A 247 -11.79 52.58 -9.78
N TYR A 248 -11.43 53.86 -9.66
CA TYR A 248 -11.76 54.67 -8.49
C TYR A 248 -13.29 54.81 -8.42
N ASP A 249 -13.85 54.62 -7.23
CA ASP A 249 -15.26 54.84 -6.95
C ASP A 249 -15.52 56.36 -6.96
N ASP A 250 -15.95 56.88 -8.11
CA ASP A 250 -16.34 58.28 -8.25
C ASP A 250 -17.83 58.39 -7.89
N GLY A 251 -18.15 59.17 -6.86
CA GLY A 251 -19.47 59.17 -6.20
C GLY A 251 -20.63 59.71 -7.04
N GLU A 252 -20.42 60.01 -8.31
CA GLU A 252 -21.36 60.62 -9.27
C GLU A 252 -22.02 59.58 -10.21
N GLU A 253 -21.83 58.28 -9.99
CA GLU A 253 -22.41 57.26 -10.89
C GLU A 253 -23.93 57.06 -10.70
N ASP A 254 -24.69 57.25 -11.77
CA ASP A 254 -26.14 57.05 -11.80
C ASP A 254 -26.51 55.55 -11.92
N GLU A 255 -27.80 55.21 -11.78
CA GLU A 255 -28.26 53.81 -11.91
C GLU A 255 -27.97 53.19 -13.28
N ASP A 256 -27.95 54.01 -14.34
CA ASP A 256 -27.69 53.56 -15.70
C ASP A 256 -26.19 53.36 -15.94
N ASP A 257 -25.34 54.21 -15.36
CA ASP A 257 -23.88 54.02 -15.32
C ASP A 257 -23.52 52.75 -14.54
N LYS A 258 -24.17 52.52 -13.40
CA LYS A 258 -24.02 51.30 -12.60
C LYS A 258 -24.46 50.05 -13.36
N ARG A 259 -25.50 50.15 -14.20
CA ARG A 259 -25.96 49.06 -15.08
C ARG A 259 -24.98 48.81 -16.23
N ALA A 260 -24.50 49.86 -16.90
CA ALA A 260 -23.54 49.77 -18.01
C ALA A 260 -22.15 49.28 -17.56
N LEU A 261 -21.70 49.73 -16.39
CA LEU A 261 -20.46 49.27 -15.75
C LEU A 261 -20.60 47.88 -15.12
N GLY A 262 -21.80 47.31 -15.04
CA GLY A 262 -22.04 46.00 -14.43
C GLY A 262 -21.82 45.98 -12.91
N LYS A 263 -21.91 47.14 -12.26
CA LYS A 263 -21.85 47.32 -10.79
C LYS A 263 -23.17 46.97 -10.11
N LYS A 264 -24.24 46.75 -10.88
CA LYS A 264 -25.54 46.31 -10.35
C LYS A 264 -25.47 44.82 -9.99
N GLN A 265 -25.72 44.51 -8.73
CA GLN A 265 -25.84 43.13 -8.24
C GLN A 265 -26.90 42.40 -9.06
N THR A 266 -26.47 41.39 -9.84
CA THR A 266 -27.40 40.47 -10.49
C THR A 266 -28.02 39.61 -9.39
N VAL A 267 -29.25 39.94 -9.01
CA VAL A 267 -30.06 39.04 -8.19
C VAL A 267 -30.34 37.83 -9.08
N TYR A 268 -29.64 36.73 -8.80
CA TYR A 268 -30.05 35.43 -9.32
C TYR A 268 -31.40 35.11 -8.68
N GLU A 269 -32.48 35.28 -9.45
CA GLU A 269 -33.64 34.42 -9.27
C GLU A 269 -33.15 33.01 -9.60
N VAL A 270 -32.60 32.33 -8.59
CA VAL A 270 -32.57 30.87 -8.55
C VAL A 270 -34.01 30.48 -8.82
N ALA A 271 -34.28 29.74 -9.90
CA ALA A 271 -35.65 29.35 -10.22
C ALA A 271 -36.25 28.73 -8.95
N GLU A 272 -37.37 29.26 -8.48
CA GLU A 272 -37.95 28.96 -7.16
C GLU A 272 -38.20 27.45 -6.94
N ASP A 273 -38.20 26.67 -8.02
CA ASP A 273 -38.32 25.21 -8.04
C ASP A 273 -37.10 24.44 -7.47
N PHE A 274 -35.92 25.06 -7.30
CA PHE A 274 -34.71 24.38 -6.79
C PHE A 274 -34.63 24.29 -5.26
N ASP A 275 -35.23 25.27 -4.57
CA ASP A 275 -35.19 25.41 -3.11
C ASP A 275 -36.35 24.68 -2.41
N GLU A 276 -37.29 24.13 -3.17
CA GLU A 276 -38.38 23.33 -2.61
C GLU A 276 -37.81 21.97 -2.15
N GLU A 277 -37.87 21.71 -0.84
CA GLU A 277 -37.38 20.48 -0.22
C GLU A 277 -38.07 19.25 -0.85
N ASP A 278 -37.31 18.45 -1.59
CA ASP A 278 -37.79 17.23 -2.24
C ASP A 278 -37.59 16.05 -1.28
N GLU A 279 -38.56 15.85 -0.39
CA GLU A 279 -38.54 14.77 0.61
C GLU A 279 -38.36 13.38 -0.03
N GLU A 280 -38.84 13.16 -1.25
CA GLU A 280 -38.66 11.88 -1.96
C GLU A 280 -37.21 11.68 -2.39
N LEU A 281 -36.58 12.73 -2.91
CA LEU A 281 -35.17 12.71 -3.30
C LEU A 281 -34.26 12.61 -2.08
N ASP A 282 -34.58 13.28 -0.98
CA ASP A 282 -33.83 13.17 0.27
C ASP A 282 -33.98 11.79 0.90
N GLY A 283 -35.18 11.22 0.86
CA GLY A 283 -35.43 9.83 1.20
C GLY A 283 -34.59 8.87 0.35
N PHE A 284 -34.51 9.10 -0.97
CA PHE A 284 -33.67 8.33 -1.88
C PHE A 284 -32.17 8.50 -1.58
N ASN A 285 -31.72 9.72 -1.30
CA ASN A 285 -30.33 10.05 -0.98
C ASN A 285 -29.89 9.52 0.39
N GLY A 286 -30.82 9.34 1.33
CA GLY A 286 -30.56 8.74 2.64
C GLY A 286 -30.34 7.22 2.62
N LEU A 287 -30.73 6.52 1.54
CA LEU A 287 -30.50 5.07 1.44
C LEU A 287 -29.03 4.72 1.24
N THR A 288 -28.69 3.48 1.58
CA THR A 288 -27.35 2.92 1.34
C THR A 288 -27.05 2.83 -0.16
N GLY A 289 -25.77 2.83 -0.52
CA GLY A 289 -25.35 2.71 -1.93
C GLY A 289 -25.90 1.45 -2.61
N GLU A 290 -26.01 0.35 -1.87
CA GLU A 290 -26.56 -0.91 -2.35
C GLU A 290 -28.07 -0.81 -2.68
N GLU A 291 -28.86 -0.23 -1.78
CA GLU A 291 -30.31 -0.07 -1.98
C GLU A 291 -30.62 0.89 -3.13
N LYS A 292 -29.82 1.98 -3.25
CA LYS A 292 -29.90 2.89 -4.40
C LYS A 292 -29.66 2.15 -5.70
N LEU A 293 -28.62 1.31 -5.75
CA LEU A 293 -28.29 0.53 -6.95
C LEU A 293 -29.41 -0.46 -7.28
N ARG A 294 -29.98 -1.15 -6.29
CA ARG A 294 -31.11 -2.08 -6.50
C ARG A 294 -32.32 -1.38 -7.10
N ARG A 295 -32.75 -0.25 -6.53
CA ARG A 295 -33.88 0.54 -7.07
C ARG A 295 -33.62 1.03 -8.49
N LEU A 296 -32.38 1.44 -8.80
CA LEU A 296 -31.97 1.82 -10.15
C LEU A 296 -32.04 0.66 -11.14
N VAL A 297 -31.56 -0.53 -10.75
CA VAL A 297 -31.61 -1.73 -11.60
C VAL A 297 -33.04 -2.19 -11.81
N GLU A 298 -33.88 -2.17 -10.77
CA GLU A 298 -35.32 -2.47 -10.87
C GLU A 298 -36.03 -1.50 -11.83
N TYR A 299 -35.73 -0.20 -11.74
CA TYR A 299 -36.25 0.82 -12.65
C TYR A 299 -35.82 0.57 -14.11
N LEU A 300 -34.53 0.32 -14.34
CA LEU A 300 -33.99 0.03 -15.67
C LEU A 300 -34.63 -1.21 -16.31
N ARG A 301 -34.95 -2.22 -15.50
CA ARG A 301 -35.61 -3.44 -15.97
C ARG A 301 -37.09 -3.25 -16.22
N GLY A 302 -37.80 -2.61 -15.29
CA GLY A 302 -39.25 -2.41 -15.41
C GLY A 302 -39.62 -1.47 -16.55
N GLU A 303 -38.89 -0.36 -16.70
CA GLU A 303 -39.28 0.70 -17.64
C GLU A 303 -38.62 0.55 -19.03
N HIS A 304 -37.40 0.00 -19.07
CA HIS A 304 -36.59 -0.07 -20.30
C HIS A 304 -36.18 -1.48 -20.71
N HIS A 305 -36.54 -2.50 -19.94
CA HIS A 305 -36.09 -3.89 -20.13
C HIS A 305 -34.57 -3.99 -20.28
N TYR A 306 -33.83 -3.15 -19.55
CA TYR A 306 -32.38 -3.04 -19.65
C TYR A 306 -31.69 -3.68 -18.44
N CYS A 307 -30.71 -4.55 -18.70
CA CYS A 307 -29.86 -5.08 -17.63
C CYS A 307 -28.55 -4.27 -17.52
N PHE A 308 -28.33 -3.67 -16.35
CA PHE A 308 -27.11 -2.92 -16.03
C PHE A 308 -25.84 -3.79 -16.09
N TRP A 309 -25.92 -5.05 -15.66
CA TRP A 309 -24.78 -5.97 -15.57
C TRP A 309 -24.44 -6.58 -16.93
N CYS A 310 -25.43 -7.06 -17.69
CA CYS A 310 -25.24 -7.56 -19.06
C CYS A 310 -24.98 -6.44 -20.07
N LYS A 311 -25.33 -5.19 -19.72
CA LYS A 311 -25.30 -4.00 -20.59
C LYS A 311 -26.10 -4.16 -21.88
N PHE A 312 -27.22 -4.88 -21.81
CA PHE A 312 -28.05 -5.21 -22.95
C PHE A 312 -29.51 -4.81 -22.71
N LYS A 313 -30.17 -4.32 -23.77
CA LYS A 313 -31.61 -4.00 -23.79
C LYS A 313 -32.36 -5.20 -24.36
N TYR A 314 -33.25 -5.78 -23.57
CA TYR A 314 -34.09 -6.90 -23.95
C TYR A 314 -35.39 -6.40 -24.57
N GLU A 315 -36.01 -7.22 -25.41
CA GLU A 315 -37.29 -6.92 -26.04
C GLU A 315 -38.46 -7.37 -25.12
N ASP A 316 -38.26 -8.42 -24.33
CA ASP A 316 -39.27 -9.01 -23.45
C ASP A 316 -39.22 -8.48 -22.01
N GLU A 317 -40.41 -8.25 -21.42
CA GLU A 317 -40.60 -7.84 -20.02
C GLU A 317 -39.98 -8.82 -19.00
N LYS A 318 -39.89 -10.10 -19.37
CA LYS A 318 -39.32 -11.15 -18.52
C LYS A 318 -37.80 -11.29 -18.64
N MET A 319 -37.18 -10.57 -19.58
CA MET A 319 -35.75 -10.61 -19.90
C MET A 319 -35.18 -12.05 -19.90
N GLU A 320 -35.72 -12.90 -20.78
CA GLU A 320 -35.33 -14.31 -20.85
C GLU A 320 -33.83 -14.43 -21.12
N GLY A 321 -33.09 -15.06 -20.19
CA GLY A 321 -31.64 -15.23 -20.26
C GLY A 321 -30.80 -14.28 -19.39
N CYS A 322 -31.42 -13.38 -18.61
CA CYS A 322 -30.69 -12.59 -17.62
C CYS A 322 -30.51 -13.37 -16.29
N PRO A 323 -29.27 -13.54 -15.77
CA PRO A 323 -28.97 -14.37 -14.59
C PRO A 323 -29.68 -13.96 -13.29
N GLY A 324 -29.95 -12.66 -13.10
CA GLY A 324 -30.60 -12.17 -11.88
C GLY A 324 -30.53 -10.65 -11.76
N LEU A 325 -30.64 -10.06 -10.57
CA LEU A 325 -30.65 -8.60 -10.29
C LEU A 325 -29.32 -8.08 -9.72
N THR A 326 -28.50 -8.93 -9.11
CA THR A 326 -27.28 -8.53 -8.38
C THR A 326 -26.03 -8.73 -9.24
N GLU A 327 -24.92 -8.07 -8.85
CA GLU A 327 -23.61 -8.25 -9.50
C GLU A 327 -23.15 -9.71 -9.41
N GLU A 328 -23.33 -10.33 -8.24
CA GLU A 328 -22.88 -11.71 -7.94
C GLU A 328 -23.52 -12.77 -8.84
N GLU A 329 -24.72 -12.51 -9.34
CA GLU A 329 -25.42 -13.43 -10.25
C GLU A 329 -24.85 -13.38 -11.68
N HIS A 330 -24.02 -12.39 -12.01
CA HIS A 330 -23.47 -12.16 -13.34
C HIS A 330 -21.94 -12.35 -13.43
N ASP A 331 -21.28 -12.73 -12.34
CA ASP A 331 -19.83 -12.99 -12.26
C ASP A 331 -19.39 -14.34 -12.85
#